data_AF-A0A3Q9J510-F1
#
_entry.id   AF-A0A3Q9J510-F1
#
_cell.length_a   1.000
_cell.length_b   1.000
_cell.length_c   1.000
_cell.angle_alpha   90.00
_cell.angle_beta   90.00
_cell.angle_gamma   90.00
#
_symmetry.space_group_name_H-M   'P 1'
#
loop_
_entity.id
_entity.type
_entity.pdbx_description
1 polymer ?
#
loop_
_entity_poly.entity_id
_entity_poly.type
_entity_poly.pdbx_seq_one_letter_code
_entity_poly.pdbx_strand_id
1 'polypeptide(L)'
;MTDAGTPVEWRPCSDRARERSDPLAGTGPRGIRWLLIEVPAAWGPKAFLDPPFDPVLGRAIVTRAEAEGMRVLAIRRTGRERHGDAPGGAWAIADSRPGQESMRWGRYADLEELRDVPLDGSSGVASDRLVFGVCTHGRHDQCCAVRGRQVVAGLAAAYPEETWECSHLGGDRFAGTMVMLPHGLYYGYADDADAAAIAAATLDGRVVDEFYRGRSSLSHPVQAAQHFAREALGGDRVDDWAPLAEARTEDGWTVTLQGSAGPVEIALGEEASEPLLSTCAARRPVQVRHYRLDGIRDEAPAA
;
A
#
# COMPACT_ATOMS: atom_id res chain seq x y z
N MET A 1 -17.15 -42.01 3.54
CA MET A 1 -17.90 -40.93 4.22
C MET A 1 -17.12 -39.66 4.00
N THR A 2 -17.48 -38.93 2.96
CA THR A 2 -16.99 -37.57 2.71
C THR A 2 -17.50 -36.68 3.83
N ASP A 3 -16.59 -36.15 4.64
CA ASP A 3 -16.89 -35.10 5.61
C ASP A 3 -17.45 -33.90 4.85
N ALA A 4 -18.78 -33.78 4.85
CA ALA A 4 -19.48 -32.64 4.32
C ALA A 4 -19.25 -31.49 5.31
N GLY A 5 -18.09 -30.84 5.16
CA GLY A 5 -17.64 -29.75 6.02
C GLY A 5 -18.77 -28.76 6.25
N THR A 6 -18.98 -28.43 7.53
CA THR A 6 -19.96 -27.45 7.98
C THR A 6 -19.83 -26.18 7.12
N PRO A 7 -20.92 -25.66 6.54
CA PRO A 7 -20.85 -24.46 5.73
C PRO A 7 -20.24 -23.33 6.56
N VAL A 8 -19.05 -22.90 6.15
CA VAL A 8 -18.34 -21.79 6.78
C VAL A 8 -19.21 -20.55 6.61
N GLU A 9 -19.80 -20.08 7.70
CA GLU A 9 -20.57 -18.82 7.71
C GLU A 9 -19.72 -17.71 7.09
N TRP A 10 -20.31 -16.98 6.14
CA TRP A 10 -19.62 -15.87 5.50
C TRP A 10 -19.36 -14.79 6.55
N ARG A 11 -18.09 -14.41 6.70
CA ARG A 11 -17.64 -13.31 7.56
C ARG A 11 -16.72 -12.38 6.78
N PRO A 12 -16.75 -11.07 7.06
CA PRO A 12 -15.87 -10.11 6.39
C PRO A 12 -14.39 -10.52 6.53
N CYS A 13 -13.62 -10.43 5.44
CA CYS A 13 -12.23 -10.89 5.42
C CYS A 13 -11.36 -10.16 6.45
N SER A 14 -11.66 -8.89 6.70
CA SER A 14 -10.89 -8.06 7.62
C SER A 14 -11.19 -8.34 9.09
N ASP A 15 -12.42 -8.74 9.41
CA ASP A 15 -12.79 -9.19 10.76
C ASP A 15 -12.08 -10.50 11.09
N ARG A 16 -12.08 -11.43 10.14
CA ARG A 16 -11.40 -12.72 10.29
C ARG A 16 -9.88 -12.57 10.47
N ALA A 17 -9.27 -11.59 9.82
CA ALA A 17 -7.85 -11.32 9.96
C ALA A 17 -7.51 -10.76 11.35
N ARG A 18 -8.37 -9.89 11.90
CA ARG A 18 -8.27 -9.43 13.29
C ARG A 18 -8.47 -10.55 14.30
N GLU A 19 -9.49 -11.40 14.09
CA GLU A 19 -9.74 -12.59 14.94
C GLU A 19 -8.51 -13.51 15.02
N ARG A 20 -7.74 -13.63 13.93
CA ARG A 20 -6.50 -14.41 13.87
C ARG A 20 -5.25 -13.65 14.30
N SER A 21 -5.35 -12.34 14.51
CA SER A 21 -4.18 -11.46 14.70
C SER A 21 -3.15 -11.61 13.56
N ASP A 22 -3.64 -11.62 12.32
CA ASP A 22 -2.79 -11.73 11.13
C ASP A 22 -1.71 -10.61 11.14
N PRO A 23 -0.41 -10.92 10.96
CA PRO A 23 0.66 -9.92 11.05
C PRO A 23 0.63 -8.96 9.84
N LEU A 24 0.82 -7.66 10.10
CA LEU A 24 0.89 -6.61 9.08
C LEU A 24 2.28 -6.51 8.44
N ALA A 25 3.33 -6.73 9.23
CA ALA A 25 4.72 -6.54 8.80
C ALA A 25 5.07 -7.39 7.57
N GLY A 26 5.74 -6.78 6.59
CA GLY A 26 6.17 -7.48 5.38
C GLY A 26 5.04 -7.78 4.39
N THR A 27 3.88 -7.15 4.52
CA THR A 27 2.72 -7.40 3.65
C THR A 27 2.46 -6.30 2.64
N GLY A 28 3.28 -5.24 2.63
CA GLY A 28 3.20 -4.13 1.69
C GLY A 28 3.56 -4.57 0.27
N PRO A 29 2.62 -4.54 -0.69
CA PRO A 29 2.91 -4.98 -2.05
C PRO A 29 3.91 -4.07 -2.75
N ARG A 30 4.90 -4.66 -3.43
CA ARG A 30 5.98 -3.93 -4.10
C ARG A 30 5.44 -2.92 -5.12
N GLY A 31 6.02 -1.72 -5.13
CA GLY A 31 5.75 -0.62 -6.04
C GLY A 31 6.83 0.46 -5.90
N ILE A 32 7.59 0.72 -6.96
CA ILE A 32 8.72 1.67 -6.94
C ILE A 32 8.34 3.05 -7.46
N ARG A 33 7.37 3.10 -8.39
CA ARG A 33 6.82 4.31 -8.98
C ARG A 33 5.32 4.09 -9.17
N TRP A 34 4.56 5.17 -9.24
CA TRP A 34 3.11 5.13 -9.28
C TRP A 34 2.57 6.08 -10.34
N LEU A 35 1.54 5.64 -11.05
CA LEU A 35 0.66 6.47 -11.85
C LEU A 35 -0.69 6.54 -11.16
N LEU A 36 -1.06 7.72 -10.69
CA LEU A 36 -2.35 8.00 -10.10
C LEU A 36 -3.21 8.71 -11.15
N ILE A 37 -4.45 8.27 -11.32
CA ILE A 37 -5.40 8.86 -12.27
C ILE A 37 -6.65 9.21 -11.49
N GLU A 38 -7.00 10.48 -11.43
CA GLU A 38 -8.27 10.91 -10.85
C GLU A 38 -9.41 10.40 -11.72
N VAL A 39 -10.35 9.66 -11.15
CA VAL A 39 -11.53 9.11 -11.81
C VAL A 39 -12.72 9.40 -10.89
N PRO A 40 -13.39 10.55 -11.06
CA PRO A 40 -14.46 11.00 -10.15
C PRO A 40 -15.67 10.07 -10.09
N ALA A 41 -15.82 9.19 -11.09
CA ALA A 41 -16.93 8.24 -11.17
C ALA A 41 -16.83 7.09 -10.16
N ALA A 42 -17.90 6.31 -10.04
CA ALA A 42 -17.87 5.05 -9.31
C ALA A 42 -17.05 4.00 -10.07
N TRP A 43 -16.18 3.26 -9.37
CA TRP A 43 -15.39 2.18 -9.96
C TRP A 43 -16.18 0.86 -9.98
N GLY A 44 -16.15 0.17 -11.13
CA GLY A 44 -16.53 -1.25 -11.21
C GLY A 44 -15.54 -2.17 -10.48
N PRO A 45 -15.72 -3.50 -10.50
CA PRO A 45 -14.78 -4.44 -9.87
C PRO A 45 -13.30 -4.26 -10.24
N LYS A 46 -13.01 -3.75 -11.44
CA LYS A 46 -11.70 -3.44 -11.99
C LYS A 46 -11.68 -1.98 -12.42
N ALA A 47 -11.05 -1.11 -11.63
CA ALA A 47 -11.16 0.35 -11.76
C ALA A 47 -10.80 0.91 -13.16
N PHE A 48 -9.89 0.25 -13.88
CA PHE A 48 -9.45 0.64 -15.22
C PHE A 48 -10.03 -0.22 -16.36
N LEU A 49 -10.79 -1.28 -16.07
CA LEU A 49 -11.34 -2.18 -17.10
C LEU A 49 -12.87 -2.21 -17.11
N ASP A 50 -13.48 -1.38 -16.28
CA ASP A 50 -14.91 -1.15 -16.18
C ASP A 50 -15.18 0.35 -16.41
N PRO A 51 -16.44 0.75 -16.70
CA PRO A 51 -16.79 2.16 -16.83
C PRO A 51 -16.30 3.01 -15.64
N PRO A 52 -15.83 4.26 -15.90
CA PRO A 52 -15.97 5.00 -17.15
C PRO A 52 -14.93 4.66 -18.22
N PHE A 53 -13.93 3.83 -17.94
CA PHE A 53 -12.96 3.43 -18.95
C PHE A 53 -13.60 2.48 -19.97
N ASP A 54 -13.31 2.72 -21.24
CA ASP A 54 -13.36 1.66 -22.23
C ASP A 54 -12.27 0.62 -21.90
N PRO A 55 -12.58 -0.69 -21.90
CA PRO A 55 -11.62 -1.73 -21.52
C PRO A 55 -10.37 -1.81 -22.41
N VAL A 56 -10.42 -1.34 -23.66
CA VAL A 56 -9.25 -1.27 -24.56
C VAL A 56 -8.33 -0.15 -24.10
N LEU A 57 -8.88 1.05 -23.89
CA LEU A 57 -8.13 2.21 -23.42
C LEU A 57 -7.47 1.93 -22.06
N GLY A 58 -8.27 1.49 -21.08
CA GLY A 58 -7.75 1.28 -19.74
C GLY A 58 -6.70 0.16 -19.67
N ARG A 59 -6.81 -0.89 -20.51
CA ARG A 59 -5.76 -1.89 -20.64
C ARG A 59 -4.48 -1.31 -21.24
N ALA A 60 -4.59 -0.46 -22.26
CA ALA A 60 -3.43 0.18 -22.86
C ALA A 60 -2.68 1.06 -21.84
N ILE A 61 -3.40 1.83 -21.03
CA ILE A 61 -2.84 2.66 -19.95
C ILE A 61 -2.12 1.78 -18.91
N VAL A 62 -2.80 0.75 -18.39
CA VAL A 62 -2.23 -0.14 -17.36
C VAL A 62 -0.99 -0.86 -17.88
N THR A 63 -1.06 -1.48 -19.06
CA THR A 63 0.07 -2.22 -19.64
C THR A 63 1.28 -1.32 -19.88
N ARG A 64 1.06 -0.08 -20.36
CA ARG A 64 2.15 0.89 -20.56
C ARG A 64 2.79 1.28 -19.22
N ALA A 65 1.99 1.60 -18.21
CA ALA A 65 2.51 1.98 -16.89
C ALA A 65 3.27 0.82 -16.23
N GLU A 66 2.75 -0.41 -16.32
CA GLU A 66 3.43 -1.61 -15.81
C GLU A 66 4.75 -1.89 -16.52
N ALA A 67 4.83 -1.64 -17.84
CA ALA A 67 6.07 -1.76 -18.61
C ALA A 67 7.15 -0.76 -18.15
N GLU A 68 6.75 0.40 -17.61
CA GLU A 68 7.61 1.40 -16.97
C GLU A 68 7.87 1.10 -15.47
N GLY A 69 7.45 -0.07 -14.97
CA GLY A 69 7.60 -0.48 -13.58
C GLY A 69 6.73 0.31 -12.61
N MET A 70 5.66 0.94 -13.10
CA MET A 70 4.73 1.71 -12.28
C MET A 70 3.53 0.88 -11.84
N ARG A 71 3.03 1.19 -10.63
CA ARG A 71 1.69 0.77 -10.21
C ARG A 71 0.66 1.82 -10.55
N VAL A 72 -0.50 1.39 -11.03
CA VAL A 72 -1.59 2.31 -11.38
C VAL A 72 -2.66 2.33 -10.29
N LEU A 73 -3.08 3.52 -9.87
CA LEU A 73 -4.19 3.72 -8.94
C LEU A 73 -5.21 4.69 -9.51
N ALA A 74 -6.48 4.29 -9.51
CA ALA A 74 -7.55 5.27 -9.68
C ALA A 74 -7.74 5.98 -8.34
N ILE A 75 -7.83 7.30 -8.36
CA ILE A 75 -8.07 8.12 -7.17
C ILE A 75 -9.30 8.99 -7.37
N ARG A 76 -9.93 9.46 -6.30
CA ARG A 76 -10.96 10.50 -6.39
C ARG A 76 -11.00 11.34 -5.13
N ARG A 77 -11.52 12.57 -5.25
CA ARG A 77 -11.78 13.43 -4.10
C ARG A 77 -12.87 12.86 -3.22
N THR A 78 -12.75 13.14 -1.94
CA THR A 78 -13.69 12.70 -0.91
C THR A 78 -14.98 13.53 -0.98
N GLY A 79 -16.13 12.87 -0.91
CA GLY A 79 -17.44 13.52 -0.86
C GLY A 79 -18.07 13.77 -2.23
N ARG A 80 -19.41 13.64 -2.28
CA ARG A 80 -20.16 13.67 -3.54
C ARG A 80 -20.11 15.00 -4.29
N GLU A 81 -19.97 16.09 -3.57
CA GLU A 81 -20.04 17.46 -4.12
C GLU A 81 -18.78 17.84 -4.92
N ARG A 82 -17.66 17.13 -4.73
CA ARG A 82 -16.44 17.31 -5.53
C ARG A 82 -16.40 16.43 -6.79
N HIS A 83 -17.39 15.55 -7.00
CA HIS A 83 -17.56 14.86 -8.28
C HIS A 83 -18.22 15.83 -9.27
N GLY A 84 -17.44 16.71 -9.88
CA GLY A 84 -17.95 17.50 -11.00
C GLY A 84 -18.24 16.61 -12.20
N ASP A 85 -19.30 16.92 -12.96
CA ASP A 85 -19.58 16.31 -14.27
C ASP A 85 -18.58 16.76 -15.37
N ALA A 86 -17.49 17.44 -14.99
CA ALA A 86 -16.47 17.87 -15.92
C ALA A 86 -15.72 16.64 -16.46
N PRO A 87 -15.55 16.51 -17.79
CA PRO A 87 -14.97 15.31 -18.40
C PRO A 87 -13.47 15.10 -18.06
N GLY A 88 -12.81 16.12 -17.51
CA GLY A 88 -11.40 16.09 -17.17
C GLY A 88 -11.09 15.84 -15.70
N GLY A 89 -9.85 15.49 -15.43
CA GLY A 89 -9.34 15.22 -14.08
C GLY A 89 -7.84 15.53 -13.96
N ALA A 90 -7.25 15.11 -12.85
CA ALA A 90 -5.81 15.13 -12.64
C ALA A 90 -5.19 13.74 -12.85
N TRP A 91 -3.90 13.72 -13.19
CA TRP A 91 -3.06 12.55 -13.03
C TRP A 91 -1.83 12.95 -12.21
N ALA A 92 -1.21 11.98 -11.55
CA ALA A 92 0.05 12.19 -10.85
C ALA A 92 1.02 11.04 -11.05
N ILE A 93 2.31 11.37 -11.03
CA ILE A 93 3.39 10.40 -10.98
C ILE A 93 4.08 10.55 -9.63
N ALA A 94 4.17 9.45 -8.88
CA ALA A 94 4.96 9.37 -7.65
C ALA A 94 6.20 8.52 -7.89
N ASP A 95 7.37 9.00 -7.51
CA ASP A 95 8.56 8.17 -7.35
C ASP A 95 8.71 7.80 -5.88
N SER A 96 8.76 6.51 -5.56
CA SER A 96 8.83 6.00 -4.18
C SER A 96 10.18 5.38 -3.85
N ARG A 97 11.18 5.53 -4.73
CA ARG A 97 12.54 5.06 -4.45
C ARG A 97 13.13 5.91 -3.31
N PRO A 98 13.75 5.26 -2.29
CA PRO A 98 14.42 5.97 -1.20
C PRO A 98 15.41 7.02 -1.72
N GLY A 99 15.29 8.26 -1.23
CA GLY A 99 16.14 9.40 -1.61
C GLY A 99 15.76 10.09 -2.92
N GLN A 100 14.78 9.55 -3.68
CA GLN A 100 14.31 10.10 -4.97
C GLN A 100 12.82 10.45 -4.93
N GLU A 101 12.25 10.53 -3.73
CA GLU A 101 10.83 10.71 -3.51
C GLU A 101 10.35 12.02 -4.15
N SER A 102 9.39 11.91 -5.04
CA SER A 102 8.87 13.08 -5.74
C SER A 102 7.44 12.85 -6.23
N MET A 103 6.68 13.95 -6.31
CA MET A 103 5.34 13.98 -6.89
C MET A 103 5.30 14.98 -8.04
N ARG A 104 4.70 14.58 -9.16
CA ARG A 104 4.38 15.47 -10.27
C ARG A 104 2.92 15.32 -10.65
N TRP A 105 2.24 16.43 -10.90
CA TRP A 105 0.82 16.47 -11.24
C TRP A 105 0.60 17.06 -12.62
N GLY A 106 -0.32 16.47 -13.38
CA GLY A 106 -0.86 17.08 -14.58
C GLY A 106 -2.37 16.99 -14.61
N ARG A 107 -2.95 17.49 -15.70
CA ARG A 107 -4.38 17.44 -15.97
C ARG A 107 -4.62 16.76 -17.29
N TYR A 108 -5.81 16.20 -17.42
CA TYR A 108 -6.34 15.68 -18.67
C TYR A 108 -7.77 16.21 -18.84
N ALA A 109 -8.19 16.49 -20.07
CA ALA A 109 -9.57 16.90 -20.37
C ALA A 109 -10.45 15.72 -20.82
N ASP A 110 -9.82 14.68 -21.38
CA ASP A 110 -10.43 13.44 -21.84
C ASP A 110 -9.56 12.26 -21.38
N LEU A 111 -10.18 11.12 -21.04
CA LEU A 111 -9.47 9.90 -20.66
C LEU A 111 -8.55 9.40 -21.79
N GLU A 112 -8.86 9.65 -23.06
CA GLU A 112 -7.97 9.28 -24.19
C GLU A 112 -6.60 9.97 -24.11
N GLU A 113 -6.49 11.17 -23.55
CA GLU A 113 -5.21 11.88 -23.38
C GLU A 113 -4.25 11.13 -22.45
N LEU A 114 -4.79 10.32 -21.52
CA LEU A 114 -3.99 9.50 -20.60
C LEU A 114 -3.14 8.46 -21.33
N ARG A 115 -3.52 8.11 -22.56
CA ARG A 115 -2.75 7.18 -23.40
C ARG A 115 -1.34 7.69 -23.68
N ASP A 116 -1.16 9.01 -23.75
CA ASP A 116 0.06 9.64 -24.25
C ASP A 116 0.88 10.35 -23.16
N VAL A 117 0.35 10.50 -21.94
CA VAL A 117 1.04 11.15 -20.79
C VAL A 117 2.46 10.61 -20.58
N PRO A 118 3.53 11.43 -20.73
CA PRO A 118 4.90 10.97 -20.52
C PRO A 118 5.13 10.49 -19.07
N LEU A 119 5.52 9.22 -18.92
CA LEU A 119 5.65 8.53 -17.61
C LEU A 119 7.07 8.59 -17.03
N ASP A 120 8.04 9.12 -17.78
CA ASP A 120 9.43 9.29 -17.37
C ASP A 120 9.62 10.40 -16.32
N GLY A 121 8.56 11.14 -15.98
CA GLY A 121 8.61 12.26 -15.04
C GLY A 121 9.01 13.60 -15.68
N SER A 122 9.13 13.67 -17.01
CA SER A 122 9.37 14.92 -17.74
C SER A 122 8.15 15.84 -17.80
N SER A 123 6.96 15.28 -17.58
CA SER A 123 5.67 15.98 -17.67
C SER A 123 5.11 16.36 -16.29
N GLY A 124 4.12 17.26 -16.28
CA GLY A 124 3.47 17.72 -15.06
C GLY A 124 4.28 18.75 -14.26
N VAL A 125 3.70 19.24 -13.18
CA VAL A 125 4.25 20.23 -12.25
C VAL A 125 4.66 19.53 -10.96
N ALA A 126 5.88 19.82 -10.48
CA ALA A 126 6.36 19.28 -9.21
C ALA A 126 5.50 19.78 -8.04
N SER A 127 5.32 18.92 -7.03
CA SER A 127 4.53 19.23 -5.84
C SER A 127 5.18 18.60 -4.61
N ASP A 128 5.29 19.37 -3.53
CA ASP A 128 5.74 18.86 -2.22
C ASP A 128 4.59 18.27 -1.40
N ARG A 129 3.34 18.41 -1.88
CA ARG A 129 2.16 17.86 -1.22
C ARG A 129 2.10 16.33 -1.36
N LEU A 130 1.98 15.65 -0.23
CA LEU A 130 1.78 14.21 -0.15
C LEU A 130 0.37 13.81 -0.60
N VAL A 131 0.22 12.54 -0.98
CA VAL A 131 -1.07 11.89 -1.20
C VAL A 131 -1.29 10.85 -0.11
N PHE A 132 -2.40 11.00 0.61
CA PHE A 132 -2.92 10.02 1.57
C PHE A 132 -4.02 9.23 0.87
N GLY A 133 -3.64 8.15 0.18
CA GLY A 133 -4.56 7.32 -0.60
C GLY A 133 -5.17 6.23 0.27
N VAL A 134 -6.48 6.23 0.45
CA VAL A 134 -7.20 5.23 1.25
C VAL A 134 -8.03 4.34 0.33
N CYS A 135 -7.91 3.02 0.46
CA CYS A 135 -8.68 2.11 -0.38
C CYS A 135 -10.17 2.14 0.00
N THR A 136 -11.04 2.53 -0.93
CA THR A 136 -12.51 2.52 -0.74
C THR A 136 -13.24 1.69 -1.80
N HIS A 137 -12.51 0.81 -2.49
CA HIS A 137 -12.95 0.09 -3.68
C HIS A 137 -13.95 -1.05 -3.39
N GLY A 138 -15.18 -0.67 -3.04
CA GLY A 138 -16.19 -1.62 -2.55
C GLY A 138 -16.66 -2.69 -3.53
N ARG A 139 -16.55 -2.44 -4.84
CA ARG A 139 -16.84 -3.44 -5.88
C ARG A 139 -15.73 -4.49 -5.99
N HIS A 140 -14.53 -4.19 -5.50
CA HIS A 140 -13.44 -5.14 -5.36
C HIS A 140 -13.55 -5.91 -4.04
N ASP A 141 -13.64 -5.21 -2.91
CA ASP A 141 -13.80 -5.81 -1.59
C ASP A 141 -14.69 -4.96 -0.66
N GLN A 142 -15.66 -5.61 -0.01
CA GLN A 142 -16.62 -4.95 0.86
C GLN A 142 -15.98 -4.35 2.12
N CYS A 143 -14.96 -4.99 2.69
CA CYS A 143 -14.27 -4.47 3.87
C CYS A 143 -13.59 -3.13 3.57
N CYS A 144 -12.92 -3.01 2.42
CA CYS A 144 -12.28 -1.78 1.97
C CYS A 144 -13.30 -0.63 1.87
N ALA A 145 -14.50 -0.90 1.34
CA ALA A 145 -15.56 0.10 1.29
C ALA A 145 -16.07 0.53 2.67
N VAL A 146 -16.25 -0.40 3.61
CA VAL A 146 -16.80 -0.09 4.93
C VAL A 146 -15.77 0.64 5.79
N ARG A 147 -14.61 0.01 6.00
CA ARG A 147 -13.54 0.51 6.89
C ARG A 147 -12.80 1.69 6.29
N GLY A 148 -12.50 1.64 4.99
CA GLY A 148 -11.80 2.73 4.30
C GLY A 148 -12.58 4.05 4.32
N ARG A 149 -13.92 4.03 4.27
CA ARG A 149 -14.72 5.26 4.38
C ARG A 149 -14.62 5.93 5.75
N GLN A 150 -14.45 5.16 6.82
CA GLN A 150 -14.23 5.72 8.16
C GLN A 150 -12.88 6.43 8.22
N VAL A 151 -11.82 5.80 7.71
CA VAL A 151 -10.47 6.37 7.60
C VAL A 151 -10.49 7.65 6.77
N VAL A 152 -11.13 7.63 5.60
CA VAL A 152 -11.27 8.80 4.72
C VAL A 152 -11.98 9.96 5.40
N ALA A 153 -13.07 9.70 6.14
CA ALA A 153 -13.82 10.75 6.82
C ALA A 153 -12.95 11.45 7.88
N GLY A 154 -12.19 10.69 8.67
CA GLY A 154 -11.26 11.23 9.66
C GLY A 154 -10.12 12.03 9.01
N LEU A 155 -9.49 11.46 7.99
CA LEU A 155 -8.38 12.12 7.26
C LEU A 155 -8.84 13.39 6.55
N ALA A 156 -9.98 13.36 5.84
CA ALA A 156 -10.46 14.52 5.10
C ALA A 156 -10.89 15.69 6.01
N ALA A 157 -11.25 15.42 7.26
CA ALA A 157 -11.52 16.47 8.24
C ALA A 157 -10.25 17.23 8.65
N ALA A 158 -9.10 16.55 8.72
CA ALA A 158 -7.82 17.13 9.12
C ALA A 158 -6.95 17.60 7.93
N TYR A 159 -6.97 16.84 6.82
CA TYR A 159 -6.11 16.99 5.65
C TYR A 159 -6.93 16.85 4.34
N PRO A 160 -7.89 17.77 4.08
CA PRO A 160 -8.83 17.63 2.96
C PRO A 160 -8.19 17.59 1.57
N GLU A 161 -7.00 18.19 1.42
CA GLU A 161 -6.35 18.34 0.11
C GLU A 161 -5.34 17.21 -0.19
N GLU A 162 -4.77 16.59 0.84
CA GLU A 162 -3.91 15.40 0.77
C GLU A 162 -4.72 14.11 0.71
N THR A 163 -5.96 14.12 1.23
CA THR A 163 -6.77 12.90 1.33
C THR A 163 -7.43 12.54 0.01
N TRP A 164 -7.22 11.30 -0.41
CA TRP A 164 -7.83 10.72 -1.62
C TRP A 164 -8.43 9.36 -1.31
N GLU A 165 -9.61 9.11 -1.84
CA GLU A 165 -10.08 7.74 -2.03
C GLU A 165 -9.30 7.09 -3.17
N CYS A 166 -8.97 5.81 -3.08
CA CYS A 166 -8.29 5.09 -4.17
C CYS A 166 -8.82 3.68 -4.42
N SER A 167 -8.54 3.18 -5.63
CA SER A 167 -8.77 1.79 -6.02
C SER A 167 -7.89 0.82 -5.21
N HIS A 168 -8.15 -0.47 -5.36
CA HIS A 168 -7.48 -1.53 -4.59
C HIS A 168 -5.94 -1.38 -4.47
N LEU A 169 -5.46 -1.28 -3.23
CA LEU A 169 -4.04 -1.18 -2.88
C LEU A 169 -3.35 -2.53 -2.66
N GLY A 170 -4.12 -3.58 -2.40
CA GLY A 170 -3.64 -4.85 -1.83
C GLY A 170 -3.83 -4.91 -0.32
N GLY A 171 -4.08 -6.12 0.19
CA GLY A 171 -4.29 -6.38 1.62
C GLY A 171 -5.72 -6.10 2.09
N ASP A 172 -6.75 -6.58 1.38
CA ASP A 172 -8.15 -6.34 1.79
C ASP A 172 -8.48 -6.94 3.17
N ARG A 173 -7.82 -8.05 3.54
CA ARG A 173 -7.88 -8.59 4.91
C ARG A 173 -7.40 -7.59 5.97
N PHE A 174 -6.66 -6.56 5.56
CA PHE A 174 -6.18 -5.47 6.41
C PHE A 174 -6.95 -4.16 6.20
N ALA A 175 -8.18 -4.24 5.68
CA ALA A 175 -9.01 -3.08 5.34
C ALA A 175 -9.06 -2.02 6.44
N GLY A 176 -9.27 -0.77 5.99
CA GLY A 176 -8.59 0.38 6.61
C GLY A 176 -7.20 0.58 5.98
N THR A 177 -6.98 0.09 4.76
CA THR A 177 -5.68 0.21 4.10
C THR A 177 -5.48 1.60 3.50
N MET A 178 -4.29 2.14 3.71
CA MET A 178 -3.88 3.41 3.13
C MET A 178 -2.42 3.36 2.65
N VAL A 179 -2.08 4.23 1.70
CA VAL A 179 -0.73 4.45 1.20
C VAL A 179 -0.37 5.93 1.28
N MET A 180 0.84 6.23 1.77
CA MET A 180 1.38 7.58 1.82
C MET A 180 2.40 7.77 0.70
N LEU A 181 2.09 8.61 -0.27
CA LEU A 181 2.94 8.91 -1.43
C LEU A 181 3.52 10.33 -1.29
N PRO A 182 4.77 10.57 -1.72
CA PRO A 182 5.59 9.69 -2.55
C PRO A 182 6.33 8.56 -1.82
N HIS A 183 6.47 8.59 -0.50
CA HIS A 183 7.29 7.63 0.26
C HIS A 183 6.94 6.13 0.07
N GLY A 184 5.69 5.83 -0.31
CA GLY A 184 5.22 4.47 -0.56
C GLY A 184 4.94 3.68 0.73
N LEU A 185 4.51 4.35 1.79
CA LEU A 185 4.29 3.73 3.10
C LEU A 185 2.89 3.13 3.16
N TYR A 186 2.77 1.82 3.34
CA TYR A 186 1.47 1.18 3.54
C TYR A 186 1.11 1.06 5.00
N TYR A 187 -0.14 1.35 5.29
CA TYR A 187 -0.76 1.02 6.57
C TYR A 187 -1.97 0.11 6.34
N GLY A 188 -2.28 -0.71 7.34
CA GLY A 188 -3.50 -1.51 7.43
C GLY A 188 -4.20 -1.21 8.75
N TYR A 189 -5.48 -1.57 8.85
CA TYR A 189 -6.27 -1.34 10.07
C TYR A 189 -6.25 0.12 10.56
N ALA A 190 -6.09 1.09 9.64
CA ALA A 190 -6.02 2.50 10.02
C ALA A 190 -7.34 3.04 10.60
N ASP A 191 -8.42 2.27 10.53
CA ASP A 191 -9.70 2.53 11.20
C ASP A 191 -9.68 2.17 12.69
N ASP A 192 -8.78 1.28 13.12
CA ASP A 192 -8.53 1.02 14.55
C ASP A 192 -7.54 2.05 15.14
N ALA A 193 -6.83 2.77 14.26
CA ALA A 193 -5.91 3.84 14.60
C ALA A 193 -6.59 5.21 14.60
N ASP A 194 -5.86 6.25 15.04
CA ASP A 194 -6.13 7.62 14.61
C ASP A 194 -5.42 7.87 13.27
N ALA A 195 -6.17 7.79 12.16
CA ALA A 195 -5.62 7.99 10.83
C ALA A 195 -4.99 9.40 10.65
N ALA A 196 -5.51 10.42 11.34
CA ALA A 196 -4.92 11.75 11.30
C ALA A 196 -3.58 11.81 12.04
N ALA A 197 -3.41 10.99 13.09
CA ALA A 197 -2.12 10.82 13.76
C ALA A 197 -1.09 10.08 12.87
N ILE A 198 -1.51 9.06 12.11
CA ILE A 198 -0.64 8.41 11.09
C ILE A 198 -0.18 9.43 10.05
N ALA A 199 -1.10 10.28 9.58
CA ALA A 199 -0.79 11.34 8.64
C ALA A 199 0.18 12.38 9.22
N ALA A 200 -0.06 12.85 10.45
CA ALA A 200 0.82 13.78 11.15
C ALA A 200 2.23 13.19 11.32
N ALA A 201 2.33 11.94 11.78
CA ALA A 201 3.61 11.24 11.91
C ALA A 201 4.34 11.16 10.56
N THR A 202 3.63 10.83 9.48
CA THR A 202 4.23 10.76 8.15
C THR A 202 4.75 12.12 7.67
N LEU A 203 4.00 13.20 7.92
CA LEU A 203 4.43 14.57 7.61
C LEU A 203 5.68 14.97 8.41
N ASP A 204 5.83 14.45 9.63
CA ASP A 204 7.03 14.63 10.47
C ASP A 204 8.19 13.69 10.07
N GLY A 205 8.04 12.91 8.99
CA GLY A 205 9.06 11.94 8.55
C GLY A 205 9.15 10.71 9.45
N ARG A 206 8.05 10.33 10.11
CA ARG A 206 7.95 9.19 11.01
C ARG A 206 6.96 8.12 10.53
N VAL A 207 7.10 6.93 11.09
CA VAL A 207 6.27 5.74 10.84
C VAL A 207 5.56 5.35 12.13
N VAL A 208 4.27 5.00 12.01
CA VAL A 208 3.51 4.40 13.12
C VAL A 208 3.54 2.88 12.95
N ASP A 209 4.57 2.25 13.53
CA ASP A 209 4.94 0.86 13.22
C ASP A 209 3.82 -0.16 13.50
N GLU A 210 3.01 0.05 14.53
CA GLU A 210 1.87 -0.82 14.91
C GLU A 210 0.91 -1.11 13.76
N PHE A 211 0.67 -0.12 12.88
CA PHE A 211 -0.24 -0.24 11.73
C PHE A 211 0.51 -0.38 10.41
N TYR A 212 1.84 -0.37 10.45
CA TYR A 212 2.70 -0.30 9.28
C TYR A 212 2.85 -1.67 8.62
N ARG A 213 2.63 -1.72 7.32
CA ARG A 213 2.77 -2.94 6.52
C ARG A 213 4.10 -3.04 5.79
N GLY A 214 4.81 -1.92 5.66
CA GLY A 214 6.07 -1.81 4.96
C GLY A 214 6.09 -0.74 3.87
N ARG A 215 7.28 -0.52 3.34
CA ARG A 215 7.57 0.43 2.26
C ARG A 215 7.48 -0.24 0.90
N SER A 216 6.72 0.34 -0.03
CA SER A 216 6.43 -0.26 -1.34
C SER A 216 7.69 -0.51 -2.19
N SER A 217 8.74 0.29 -2.03
CA SER A 217 9.98 0.14 -2.78
C SER A 217 10.84 -1.06 -2.31
N LEU A 218 10.52 -1.64 -1.15
CA LEU A 218 11.29 -2.70 -0.50
C LEU A 218 10.64 -4.07 -0.70
N SER A 219 11.46 -5.13 -0.64
CA SER A 219 10.98 -6.51 -0.65
C SER A 219 10.25 -6.84 0.66
N HIS A 220 9.40 -7.87 0.66
CA HIS A 220 8.69 -8.29 1.87
C HIS A 220 9.63 -8.70 3.03
N PRO A 221 10.76 -9.42 2.81
CA PRO A 221 11.71 -9.72 3.89
C PRO A 221 12.32 -8.46 4.49
N VAL A 222 12.70 -7.48 3.65
CA VAL A 222 13.25 -6.20 4.14
C VAL A 222 12.21 -5.43 4.96
N GLN A 223 10.95 -5.38 4.49
CA GLN A 223 9.86 -4.77 5.24
C GLN A 223 9.64 -5.43 6.61
N ALA A 224 9.71 -6.77 6.69
CA ALA A 224 9.61 -7.50 7.95
C ALA A 224 10.83 -7.26 8.86
N ALA A 225 12.04 -7.27 8.30
CA ALA A 225 13.26 -6.99 9.05
C ALA A 225 13.24 -5.57 9.64
N GLN A 226 12.76 -4.59 8.86
CA GLN A 226 12.57 -3.21 9.30
C GLN A 226 11.59 -3.10 10.47
N HIS A 227 10.51 -3.88 10.47
CA HIS A 227 9.56 -3.93 11.59
C HIS A 227 10.23 -4.49 12.85
N PHE A 228 10.88 -5.67 12.76
CA PHE A 228 11.54 -6.28 13.92
C PHE A 228 12.69 -5.42 14.48
N ALA A 229 13.41 -4.70 13.61
CA ALA A 229 14.42 -3.75 14.07
C ALA A 229 13.81 -2.57 14.85
N ARG A 230 12.66 -2.03 14.39
CA ARG A 230 11.93 -0.97 15.11
C ARG A 230 11.41 -1.44 16.46
N GLU A 231 10.84 -2.64 16.51
CA GLU A 231 10.33 -3.23 17.73
C GLU A 231 11.44 -3.47 18.76
N ALA A 232 12.58 -4.03 18.33
CA ALA A 232 13.65 -4.42 19.25
C ALA A 232 14.62 -3.29 19.61
N LEU A 233 14.92 -2.39 18.67
CA LEU A 233 16.00 -1.41 18.76
C LEU A 233 15.50 0.05 18.67
N GLY A 234 14.21 0.26 18.40
CA GLY A 234 13.62 1.58 18.23
C GLY A 234 13.90 2.22 16.87
N GLY A 235 13.71 3.54 16.81
CA GLY A 235 13.75 4.30 15.56
C GLY A 235 12.38 4.34 14.90
N ASP A 236 11.82 5.53 14.77
CA ASP A 236 10.50 5.74 14.18
C ASP A 236 10.58 6.53 12.87
N ARG A 237 11.78 6.85 12.36
CA ARG A 237 11.88 7.63 11.12
C ARG A 237 11.61 6.77 9.90
N VAL A 238 11.10 7.42 8.85
CA VAL A 238 10.89 6.80 7.53
C VAL A 238 12.20 6.27 6.94
N ASP A 239 13.30 6.96 7.20
CA ASP A 239 14.63 6.63 6.67
C ASP A 239 15.46 5.73 7.61
N ASP A 240 14.94 5.42 8.80
CA ASP A 240 15.61 4.47 9.70
C ASP A 240 15.62 3.08 9.07
N TRP A 241 16.70 2.34 9.35
CA TRP A 241 16.87 0.95 8.94
C TRP A 241 16.91 0.77 7.41
N ALA A 242 17.69 1.62 6.72
CA ALA A 242 17.92 1.47 5.29
C ALA A 242 18.57 0.10 4.98
N PRO A 243 18.11 -0.66 3.97
CA PRO A 243 18.67 -1.97 3.66
C PRO A 243 20.06 -1.85 3.04
N LEU A 244 20.99 -2.67 3.53
CA LEU A 244 22.36 -2.80 3.03
C LEU A 244 22.55 -4.09 2.24
N ALA A 245 21.97 -5.20 2.70
CA ALA A 245 22.01 -6.49 2.04
C ALA A 245 20.76 -7.33 2.34
N GLU A 246 20.41 -8.22 1.41
CA GLU A 246 19.34 -9.20 1.55
C GLU A 246 19.81 -10.53 0.93
N ALA A 247 19.69 -11.62 1.67
CA ALA A 247 20.07 -12.96 1.22
C ALA A 247 19.02 -14.00 1.62
N ARG A 248 18.66 -14.88 0.68
CA ARG A 248 17.81 -16.04 0.94
C ARG A 248 18.63 -17.11 1.67
N THR A 249 18.06 -17.69 2.73
CA THR A 249 18.60 -18.86 3.42
C THR A 249 17.74 -20.09 3.14
N GLU A 250 18.10 -21.25 3.70
CA GLU A 250 17.32 -22.50 3.54
C GLU A 250 15.87 -22.31 4.03
N ASP A 251 15.70 -21.77 5.24
CA ASP A 251 14.41 -21.64 5.92
C ASP A 251 13.86 -20.21 5.99
N GLY A 252 14.53 -19.24 5.36
CA GLY A 252 14.08 -17.85 5.42
C GLY A 252 15.04 -16.85 4.80
N TRP A 253 15.41 -15.82 5.55
CA TRP A 253 16.18 -14.68 5.05
C TRP A 253 17.16 -14.13 6.08
N THR A 254 18.24 -13.55 5.57
CA THR A 254 19.10 -12.66 6.33
C THR A 254 19.04 -11.28 5.68
N VAL A 255 18.74 -10.25 6.47
CA VAL A 255 18.68 -8.86 6.01
C VAL A 255 19.59 -8.00 6.86
N THR A 256 20.55 -7.32 6.23
CA THR A 256 21.40 -6.35 6.91
C THR A 256 20.80 -4.96 6.73
N LEU A 257 20.56 -4.26 7.84
CA LEU A 257 20.00 -2.91 7.89
C LEU A 257 21.02 -1.94 8.47
N GLN A 258 21.00 -0.69 8.01
CA GLN A 258 21.78 0.39 8.59
C GLN A 258 21.13 0.86 9.90
N GLY A 259 21.71 0.49 11.05
CA GLY A 259 21.37 1.02 12.36
C GLY A 259 22.14 2.30 12.70
N SER A 260 21.75 2.98 13.77
CA SER A 260 22.40 4.22 14.23
C SER A 260 23.82 4.02 14.76
N ALA A 261 24.12 2.83 15.31
CA ALA A 261 25.43 2.45 15.83
C ALA A 261 26.29 1.64 14.83
N GLY A 262 25.72 1.26 13.68
CA GLY A 262 26.35 0.41 12.69
C GLY A 262 25.36 -0.52 12.00
N PRO A 263 25.83 -1.34 11.04
CA PRO A 263 25.00 -2.38 10.41
C PRO A 263 24.51 -3.42 11.42
N VAL A 264 23.25 -3.81 11.26
CA VAL A 264 22.58 -4.83 12.08
C VAL A 264 22.02 -5.91 11.16
N GLU A 265 22.35 -7.15 11.43
CA GLU A 265 21.82 -8.33 10.76
C GLU A 265 20.53 -8.81 11.44
N ILE A 266 19.46 -8.94 10.66
CA ILE A 266 18.18 -9.51 11.07
C ILE A 266 18.00 -10.86 10.38
N ALA A 267 17.94 -11.92 11.16
CA ALA A 267 17.63 -13.28 10.70
C ALA A 267 16.12 -13.53 10.81
N LEU A 268 15.51 -13.94 9.71
CA LEU A 268 14.07 -14.18 9.58
C LEU A 268 13.80 -15.62 9.16
N GLY A 269 12.84 -16.25 9.82
CA GLY A 269 12.18 -17.47 9.34
C GLY A 269 11.01 -17.10 8.42
N GLU A 270 10.81 -17.85 7.33
CA GLU A 270 9.66 -17.67 6.44
C GLU A 270 8.67 -18.84 6.60
N GLU A 271 7.45 -18.53 6.99
CA GLU A 271 6.42 -19.54 7.30
C GLU A 271 5.17 -19.31 6.46
N ALA A 272 4.50 -20.39 6.07
CA ALA A 272 3.19 -20.32 5.45
C ALA A 272 2.11 -20.30 6.54
N SER A 273 1.14 -19.39 6.43
CA SER A 273 -0.02 -19.38 7.33
C SER A 273 -0.84 -20.66 7.20
N GLU A 274 -1.69 -20.90 8.19
CA GLU A 274 -2.86 -21.76 7.97
C GLU A 274 -3.71 -21.23 6.79
N PRO A 275 -4.34 -22.10 5.99
CA PRO A 275 -5.15 -21.67 4.85
C PRO A 275 -6.27 -20.70 5.25
N LEU A 276 -6.35 -19.55 4.58
CA LEU A 276 -7.31 -18.48 4.88
C LEU A 276 -7.95 -17.89 3.63
N LEU A 277 -9.11 -17.24 3.80
CA LEU A 277 -9.75 -16.44 2.75
C LEU A 277 -9.25 -15.00 2.85
N SER A 278 -8.46 -14.57 1.85
CA SER A 278 -7.76 -13.28 1.87
C SER A 278 -8.62 -12.07 1.47
N THR A 279 -9.79 -12.31 0.86
CA THR A 279 -10.75 -11.27 0.45
C THR A 279 -12.18 -11.70 0.74
N CYS A 280 -13.14 -10.76 0.78
CA CYS A 280 -14.56 -11.05 1.01
C CYS A 280 -15.18 -11.94 -0.07
N ALA A 281 -14.65 -11.87 -1.29
CA ALA A 281 -15.11 -12.65 -2.43
C ALA A 281 -14.36 -13.98 -2.62
N ALA A 282 -13.28 -14.21 -1.87
CA ALA A 282 -12.49 -15.42 -1.97
C ALA A 282 -13.35 -16.66 -1.61
N ARG A 283 -13.32 -17.67 -2.48
CA ARG A 283 -14.03 -18.95 -2.28
C ARG A 283 -13.09 -20.12 -2.03
N ARG A 284 -11.78 -19.91 -2.18
CA ARG A 284 -10.74 -20.92 -1.99
C ARG A 284 -9.74 -20.38 -0.98
N PRO A 285 -9.43 -21.13 0.08
CA PRO A 285 -8.41 -20.71 1.02
C PRO A 285 -7.05 -20.76 0.36
N VAL A 286 -6.18 -19.83 0.75
CA VAL A 286 -4.79 -19.73 0.32
C VAL A 286 -3.92 -19.61 1.56
N GLN A 287 -2.68 -20.07 1.46
CA GLN A 287 -1.67 -19.77 2.47
C GLN A 287 -0.96 -18.48 2.08
N VAL A 288 -0.72 -17.62 3.07
CA VAL A 288 0.06 -16.40 2.89
C VAL A 288 1.38 -16.53 3.62
N ARG A 289 2.41 -15.85 3.14
CA ARG A 289 3.72 -15.84 3.79
C ARG A 289 3.69 -14.93 5.01
N HIS A 290 4.25 -15.41 6.11
CA HIS A 290 4.57 -14.66 7.31
C HIS A 290 6.07 -14.74 7.58
N TYR A 291 6.59 -13.77 8.31
CA TYR A 291 7.97 -13.73 8.76
C TYR A 291 8.01 -13.78 10.28
N ARG A 292 8.94 -14.55 10.82
CA ARG A 292 9.22 -14.62 12.26
C ARG A 292 10.66 -14.20 12.50
N LEU A 293 10.90 -13.47 13.58
CA LEU A 293 12.26 -13.13 14.00
C LEU A 293 12.96 -14.38 14.54
N ASP A 294 14.08 -14.76 13.92
CA ASP A 294 14.95 -15.84 14.39
C ASP A 294 16.18 -15.30 15.15
N GLY A 295 16.59 -14.04 14.89
CA GLY A 295 17.63 -13.38 15.67
C GLY A 295 18.01 -12.00 15.16
N ILE A 296 18.69 -11.24 16.02
CA ILE A 296 19.29 -9.92 15.73
C ILE A 296 20.76 -9.98 16.16
N ARG A 297 21.67 -9.53 15.29
CA ARG A 297 23.11 -9.49 15.57
C ARG A 297 23.71 -8.19 15.06
N ASP A 298 24.57 -7.56 15.86
CA ASP A 298 25.42 -6.48 15.36
C ASP A 298 26.44 -7.08 14.39
N GLU A 299 26.60 -6.48 13.21
CA GLU A 299 27.67 -6.88 12.31
C GLU A 299 28.98 -6.30 12.88
N ALA A 300 29.95 -7.17 13.20
CA ALA A 300 31.27 -6.69 13.60
C ALA A 300 31.83 -5.81 12.47
N PRO A 301 32.42 -4.64 12.77
CA PRO A 301 32.97 -3.78 11.72
C PRO A 301 33.95 -4.60 10.87
N ALA A 302 33.74 -4.59 9.55
CA ALA A 302 34.67 -5.21 8.62
C ALA A 302 36.08 -4.65 8.88
N ALA A 303 37.00 -5.54 9.27
CA ALA A 303 38.38 -5.21 9.61
C ALA A 303 39.18 -4.74 8.39
#